data_AF-A0A367M8U9-F1
#
_entry.id   AF-A0A367M8U9-F1
#
_cell.length_a   1.000
_cell.length_b   1.000
_cell.length_c   1.000
_cell.angle_alpha   90.00
_cell.angle_beta   90.00
_cell.angle_gamma   90.00
#
_symmetry.space_group_name_H-M   'P 1'
#
loop_
_entity.id
_entity.type
_entity.pdbx_description
1 polymer ?
#
loop_
_entity_poly.entity_id
_entity_poly.type
_entity_poly.pdbx_seq_one_letter_code
_entity_poly.pdbx_strand_id
1 'polypeptide(L)'
;MNGQRYRETPLDIERLRRLNRATVERYMAMKGAERLQRHSLFVEDGCAGNWTTESGEPLVFRGHESLRRLAEWLERCFPDWEWHNVRIFETEDPNHFWVECDGRGKALVPGYPQGYCENHYIHSFELENGRI
;
A
#
# COMPACT_ATOMS: atom_id res chain seq x y z
N MET A 1 -32.25 -23.14 -5.81
CA MET A 1 -30.99 -23.14 -5.06
C MET A 1 -30.91 -21.83 -4.31
N ASN A 2 -31.21 -21.85 -3.02
CA ASN A 2 -31.33 -20.65 -2.18
C ASN A 2 -29.94 -20.06 -1.90
N GLY A 3 -29.69 -18.86 -2.43
CA GLY A 3 -28.56 -18.02 -2.06
C GLY A 3 -28.73 -17.53 -0.63
N GLN A 4 -28.11 -18.23 0.32
CA GLN A 4 -27.82 -17.68 1.63
C GLN A 4 -26.78 -16.57 1.45
N ARG A 5 -27.26 -15.34 1.26
CA ARG A 5 -26.49 -14.13 1.60
C ARG A 5 -26.26 -14.22 3.11
N TYR A 6 -25.10 -14.72 3.53
CA TYR A 6 -24.63 -14.52 4.90
C TYR A 6 -24.60 -13.00 5.10
N ARG A 7 -25.55 -12.47 5.87
CA ARG A 7 -25.52 -11.09 6.31
C ARG A 7 -24.45 -11.04 7.39
N GLU A 8 -23.30 -10.47 7.06
CA GLU A 8 -22.27 -10.15 8.05
C GLU A 8 -22.91 -9.34 9.17
N THR A 9 -22.67 -9.77 10.41
CA THR A 9 -23.17 -9.01 11.57
C THR A 9 -22.35 -7.73 11.74
N PRO A 10 -22.86 -6.71 12.44
CA PRO A 10 -22.06 -5.52 12.76
C PRO A 10 -20.73 -5.85 13.45
N LEU A 11 -20.70 -6.90 14.27
CA LEU A 11 -19.50 -7.40 14.93
C LEU A 11 -18.50 -8.00 13.93
N ASP A 12 -18.98 -8.71 12.91
CA ASP A 12 -18.13 -9.26 11.84
C ASP A 12 -17.50 -8.13 11.01
N ILE A 13 -18.28 -7.11 10.67
CA ILE A 13 -17.80 -5.92 9.94
C ILE A 13 -16.72 -5.19 10.74
N GLU A 14 -16.94 -4.97 12.04
CA GLU A 14 -15.96 -4.30 12.91
C GLU A 14 -14.67 -5.14 13.05
N ARG A 15 -14.81 -6.47 13.14
CA ARG A 15 -13.66 -7.39 13.18
C ARG A 15 -12.87 -7.37 11.86
N LEU A 16 -13.56 -7.39 10.72
CA LEU A 16 -12.94 -7.29 9.39
C LEU A 16 -12.21 -5.96 9.24
N ARG A 17 -12.84 -4.85 9.64
CA ARG A 17 -12.23 -3.52 9.62
C ARG A 17 -10.95 -3.47 10.45
N ARG A 18 -10.96 -4.01 11.67
CA ARG A 18 -9.74 -4.11 12.51
C ARG A 18 -8.64 -4.93 11.86
N LEU A 19 -9.00 -6.05 11.23
CA LEU A 19 -8.05 -6.90 10.50
C LEU A 19 -7.42 -6.14 9.32
N ASN A 20 -8.24 -5.50 8.48
CA ASN A 20 -7.78 -4.74 7.33
C ASN A 20 -6.92 -3.53 7.76
N ARG A 21 -7.35 -2.80 8.80
CA ARG A 21 -6.60 -1.68 9.36
C ARG A 21 -5.20 -2.11 9.82
N ALA A 22 -5.08 -3.26 10.49
CA ALA A 22 -3.78 -3.77 10.93
C ALA A 22 -2.84 -4.05 9.75
N THR A 23 -3.37 -4.49 8.61
CA THR A 23 -2.60 -4.66 7.36
C THR A 23 -2.14 -3.32 6.79
N VAL A 24 -3.00 -2.30 6.77
CA VAL A 24 -2.64 -0.94 6.34
C VAL A 24 -1.56 -0.36 7.26
N GLU A 25 -1.72 -0.47 8.58
CA GLU A 25 -0.73 -0.03 9.57
C GLU A 25 0.62 -0.73 9.35
N ARG A 26 0.61 -2.06 9.13
CA ARG A 26 1.82 -2.82 8.82
C ARG A 26 2.47 -2.35 7.52
N TYR A 27 1.69 -2.11 6.46
CA TYR A 27 2.20 -1.60 5.19
C TYR A 27 2.91 -0.25 5.37
N MET A 28 2.28 0.68 6.10
CA MET A 28 2.81 2.03 6.32
C MET A 28 4.05 2.04 7.23
N ALA A 29 4.18 1.06 8.14
CA ALA A 29 5.33 0.95 9.05
C ALA A 29 6.56 0.24 8.43
N MET A 30 6.37 -0.56 7.37
CA MET A 30 7.47 -1.32 6.76
C MET A 30 8.53 -0.40 6.13
N LYS A 31 9.79 -0.58 6.54
CA LYS A 31 10.95 0.18 6.06
C LYS A 31 12.19 -0.69 5.90
N GLY A 32 13.16 -0.20 5.13
CA GLY A 32 14.38 -0.94 4.78
C GLY A 32 14.08 -2.35 4.27
N ALA A 33 14.83 -3.35 4.72
CA ALA A 33 14.72 -4.73 4.24
C ALA A 33 13.31 -5.35 4.35
N GLU A 34 12.45 -4.87 5.26
CA GLU A 34 11.06 -5.36 5.34
C GLU A 34 10.26 -5.05 4.06
N ARG A 35 10.57 -3.95 3.36
CA ARG A 35 9.87 -3.56 2.13
C ARG A 35 10.03 -4.60 1.01
N LEU A 36 11.11 -5.38 1.00
CA LEU A 36 11.29 -6.49 0.06
C LEU A 36 10.20 -7.55 0.19
N GLN A 37 9.63 -7.70 1.40
CA GLN A 37 8.55 -8.64 1.69
C GLN A 37 7.17 -7.99 1.68
N ARG A 38 7.04 -6.70 1.36
CA ARG A 38 5.76 -5.96 1.42
C ARG A 38 4.71 -6.50 0.45
N HIS A 39 5.13 -7.09 -0.67
CA HIS A 39 4.24 -7.78 -1.60
C HIS A 39 3.45 -8.91 -0.91
N SER A 40 3.99 -9.53 0.15
CA SER A 40 3.29 -10.57 0.89
C SER A 40 2.04 -10.09 1.60
N LEU A 41 1.82 -8.78 1.76
CA LEU A 41 0.57 -8.21 2.32
C LEU A 41 -0.59 -8.24 1.30
N PHE A 42 -0.31 -8.48 0.02
CA PHE A 42 -1.30 -8.48 -1.03
C PHE A 42 -1.90 -9.87 -1.26
N VAL A 43 -3.09 -9.93 -1.85
CA VAL A 43 -3.58 -11.14 -2.53
C VAL A 43 -2.69 -11.44 -3.75
N GLU A 44 -2.74 -12.69 -4.26
CA GLU A 44 -1.80 -13.18 -5.27
C GLU A 44 -1.75 -12.30 -6.54
N ASP A 45 -2.93 -11.83 -6.99
CA ASP A 45 -3.14 -10.97 -8.16
C ASP A 45 -3.34 -9.48 -7.80
N GLY A 46 -3.08 -9.12 -6.54
CA GLY A 46 -3.16 -7.77 -6.02
C GLY A 46 -2.24 -6.81 -6.77
N CYS A 47 -2.52 -5.51 -6.69
CA CYS A 47 -1.78 -4.52 -7.44
C CYS A 47 -1.45 -3.26 -6.63
N ALA A 48 -0.39 -2.58 -7.03
CA ALA A 48 0.01 -1.29 -6.49
C ALA A 48 0.56 -0.42 -7.61
N GLY A 49 0.61 0.89 -7.39
CA GLY A 49 1.03 1.80 -8.45
C GLY A 49 1.11 3.25 -8.03
N ASN A 50 1.37 4.10 -9.02
CA ASN A 50 1.31 5.54 -8.91
C ASN A 50 0.25 6.07 -9.88
N TRP A 51 -0.74 6.78 -9.34
CA TRP A 51 -1.84 7.38 -10.11
C TRP A 51 -1.59 8.83 -10.53
N THR A 52 -0.50 9.45 -10.06
CA THR A 52 -0.10 10.82 -10.41
C THR A 52 1.23 10.78 -11.15
N THR A 53 1.17 10.41 -12.43
CA THR A 53 2.33 10.30 -13.32
C THR A 53 2.41 11.50 -14.27
N GLU A 54 3.58 11.74 -14.87
CA GLU A 54 3.75 12.82 -15.85
C GLU A 54 2.90 12.63 -17.13
N SER A 55 2.64 11.39 -17.52
CA SER A 55 1.78 11.08 -18.67
C SER A 55 0.29 11.25 -18.38
N GLY A 56 -0.10 11.34 -17.11
CA GLY A 56 -1.49 11.29 -16.66
C GLY A 56 -2.08 9.88 -16.60
N GLU A 57 -1.37 8.86 -17.11
CA GLU A 57 -1.80 7.46 -17.07
C GLU A 57 -1.22 6.74 -15.85
N PRO A 58 -2.02 5.97 -15.09
CA PRO A 58 -1.52 5.24 -13.93
C PRO A 58 -0.42 4.24 -14.27
N LEU A 59 0.64 4.20 -13.46
CA LEU A 59 1.65 3.16 -13.51
C LEU A 59 1.28 2.04 -12.54
N VAL A 60 0.86 0.87 -13.06
CA VAL A 60 0.31 -0.23 -12.26
C VAL A 60 1.20 -1.48 -12.33
N PHE A 61 1.48 -2.07 -11.17
CA PHE A 61 2.20 -3.34 -11.01
C PHE A 61 1.24 -4.38 -10.43
N ARG A 62 0.97 -5.45 -11.18
CA ARG A 62 0.02 -6.49 -10.80
C ARG A 62 0.73 -7.81 -10.49
N GLY A 63 0.28 -8.46 -9.43
CA GLY A 63 0.74 -9.76 -8.97
C GLY A 63 2.03 -9.70 -8.14
N HIS A 64 2.20 -10.68 -7.26
CA HIS A 64 3.33 -10.76 -6.31
C HIS A 64 4.70 -10.64 -6.97
N GLU A 65 4.91 -11.30 -8.11
CA GLU A 65 6.19 -11.27 -8.80
C GLU A 65 6.55 -9.85 -9.28
N SER A 66 5.58 -9.11 -9.80
CA SER A 66 5.76 -7.72 -10.24
C SER A 66 6.01 -6.79 -9.05
N LEU A 67 5.24 -6.96 -7.97
CA LEU A 67 5.41 -6.19 -6.74
C LEU A 67 6.75 -6.45 -6.04
N ARG A 68 7.27 -7.68 -6.08
CA ARG A 68 8.61 -8.02 -5.58
C ARG A 68 9.69 -7.29 -6.38
N ARG A 69 9.62 -7.32 -7.72
CA ARG A 69 10.56 -6.57 -8.58
C ARG A 69 10.49 -5.07 -8.31
N LEU A 70 9.29 -4.53 -8.12
CA LEU A 70 9.10 -3.13 -7.73
C LEU A 70 9.78 -2.83 -6.40
N ALA A 71 9.59 -3.67 -5.38
CA ALA A 71 10.23 -3.48 -4.07
C ALA A 71 11.76 -3.47 -4.17
N GLU A 72 12.35 -4.39 -4.93
CA GLU A 72 13.80 -4.42 -5.18
C GLU A 72 14.30 -3.15 -5.86
N TRP A 73 13.55 -2.63 -6.83
CA TRP A 73 13.90 -1.37 -7.51
C TRP A 73 13.77 -0.17 -6.57
N LEU A 74 12.69 -0.10 -5.78
CA LEU A 74 12.44 0.96 -4.82
C LEU A 74 13.46 0.97 -3.68
N GLU A 75 13.91 -0.18 -3.20
CA GLU A 75 14.99 -0.26 -2.19
C GLU A 75 16.32 0.26 -2.74
N ARG A 76 16.63 -0.01 -4.01
CA ARG A 76 17.84 0.53 -4.64
C ARG A 76 17.75 2.05 -4.85
N CYS A 77 16.59 2.55 -5.28
CA CYS A 77 16.41 3.97 -5.59
C CYS A 77 16.12 4.84 -4.37
N PHE A 78 15.48 4.28 -3.34
CA PHE A 78 15.05 4.98 -2.13
C PHE A 78 15.38 4.13 -0.88
N PRO A 79 16.68 3.99 -0.54
CA PRO A 79 17.16 3.00 0.43
C PRO A 79 16.80 3.28 1.89
N ASP A 80 16.53 4.54 2.22
CA ASP A 80 16.15 5.01 3.56
C ASP A 80 14.77 5.67 3.56
N TRP A 81 13.91 5.30 2.61
CA TRP A 81 12.54 5.81 2.54
C TRP A 81 11.75 5.48 3.81
N GLU A 82 11.04 6.48 4.33
CA GLU A 82 10.08 6.31 5.40
C GLU A 82 8.81 7.10 5.13
N TRP A 83 7.68 6.52 5.55
CA TRP A 83 6.42 7.24 5.71
C TRP A 83 6.34 7.82 7.12
N HIS A 84 5.95 9.09 7.24
CA HIS A 84 5.74 9.75 8.53
C HIS A 84 4.47 10.62 8.50
N ASN A 85 4.08 11.13 9.67
CA ASN A 85 2.81 11.86 9.84
C ASN A 85 1.59 11.08 9.33
N VAL A 86 1.63 9.75 9.47
CA VAL A 86 0.65 8.82 8.92
C VAL A 86 -0.70 8.98 9.63
N ARG A 87 -1.73 9.32 8.86
CA ARG A 87 -3.13 9.38 9.29
C ARG A 87 -3.96 8.40 8.46
N ILE A 88 -4.52 7.40 9.12
CA ILE A 88 -5.33 6.34 8.47
C ILE A 88 -6.81 6.62 8.71
N PHE A 89 -7.56 6.73 7.62
CA PHE A 89 -8.98 6.99 7.59
C PHE A 89 -9.74 5.73 7.16
N GLU A 90 -10.63 5.27 8.03
CA GLU A 90 -11.63 4.26 7.67
C GLU A 90 -12.74 4.91 6.84
N THR A 91 -13.33 4.14 5.93
CA THR A 91 -14.53 4.55 5.18
C THR A 91 -15.76 3.77 5.66
N GLU A 92 -16.94 4.03 5.11
CA GLU A 92 -18.11 3.18 5.39
C GLU A 92 -17.88 1.72 4.95
N ASP A 93 -17.09 1.49 3.91
CA ASP A 93 -16.67 0.16 3.47
C ASP A 93 -15.55 -0.39 4.39
N PRO A 94 -15.72 -1.55 5.06
CA PRO A 94 -14.67 -2.16 5.87
C PRO A 94 -13.44 -2.60 5.07
N ASN A 95 -13.55 -2.66 3.74
CA ASN A 95 -12.49 -3.06 2.84
C ASN A 95 -11.78 -1.87 2.17
N HIS A 96 -12.19 -0.62 2.41
CA HIS A 96 -11.57 0.55 1.80
C HIS A 96 -11.04 1.55 2.84
N PHE A 97 -9.77 1.92 2.70
CA PHE A 97 -9.07 2.86 3.58
C PHE A 97 -8.35 3.92 2.76
N TRP A 98 -8.33 5.14 3.31
CA TRP A 98 -7.45 6.20 2.84
C TRP A 98 -6.33 6.43 3.86
N VAL A 99 -5.15 6.78 3.37
CA VAL A 99 -4.05 7.23 4.21
C VAL A 99 -3.49 8.53 3.67
N GLU A 100 -3.40 9.53 4.55
CA GLU A 100 -2.69 10.78 4.29
C GLU A 100 -1.38 10.75 5.08
N CYS A 101 -0.26 10.96 4.42
CA CYS A 101 1.05 10.95 5.06
C CYS A 101 2.08 11.77 4.29
N ASP A 102 3.23 11.98 4.90
CA ASP A 102 4.41 12.50 4.22
C ASP A 102 5.40 11.34 3.99
N GLY A 103 6.23 11.47 2.96
CA GLY A 103 7.26 10.49 2.64
C GLY A 103 8.57 11.18 2.28
N ARG A 104 9.68 10.64 2.78
CA ARG A 104 11.01 11.20 2.55
C ARG A 104 12.11 10.17 2.50
N GLY A 105 13.19 10.49 1.79
CA GLY A 105 14.39 9.66 1.73
C GLY A 105 15.37 10.11 0.64
N LYS A 106 16.53 9.46 0.58
CA LYS A 106 17.48 9.64 -0.52
C LYS A 106 16.86 9.16 -1.82
N ALA A 107 17.20 9.84 -2.91
CA ALA A 107 16.85 9.44 -4.27
C ALA A 107 18.13 9.12 -5.06
N LEU A 108 18.27 7.86 -5.47
CA LEU A 108 19.40 7.29 -6.21
C LEU A 108 18.94 6.76 -7.58
N VAL A 109 18.10 7.53 -8.28
CA VAL A 109 17.50 7.13 -9.56
C VAL A 109 18.56 7.13 -10.67
N PRO A 110 18.77 6.03 -11.40
CA PRO A 110 19.76 5.98 -12.48
C PRO A 110 19.54 7.07 -13.53
N GLY A 111 20.62 7.76 -13.91
CA GLY A 111 20.58 8.86 -14.89
C GLY A 111 20.31 10.25 -14.28
N TYR A 112 20.01 10.33 -12.98
CA TYR A 112 19.83 11.58 -12.27
C TYR A 112 20.91 11.76 -11.18
N PRO A 113 21.26 13.02 -10.82
CA PRO A 113 22.09 13.27 -9.65
C PRO A 113 21.45 12.70 -8.39
N GLN A 114 22.27 12.20 -7.47
CA GLN A 114 21.79 11.83 -6.14
C GLN A 114 21.12 13.04 -5.47
N GLY A 115 19.93 12.81 -4.91
CA GLY A 115 19.14 13.85 -4.27
C GLY A 115 18.47 13.39 -2.98
N TYR A 116 17.61 14.26 -2.46
CA TYR A 116 16.68 13.98 -1.38
C TYR A 116 15.28 14.25 -1.90
N CYS A 117 14.40 13.26 -1.75
CA CYS A 117 13.01 13.37 -2.14
C CYS A 117 12.17 13.48 -0.87
N GLU A 118 11.26 14.45 -0.85
CA GLU A 118 10.25 14.63 0.18
C GLU A 118 8.96 15.08 -0.52
N ASN A 119 7.84 14.48 -0.15
CA ASN A 119 6.55 14.82 -0.72
C ASN A 119 5.39 14.44 0.23
N HIS A 120 4.20 14.94 -0.08
CA HIS A 120 2.95 14.61 0.58
C HIS A 120 2.15 13.61 -0.25
N TYR A 121 1.55 12.62 0.40
CA TYR A 121 0.95 11.45 -0.25
C TYR A 121 -0.45 11.16 0.25
N ILE A 122 -1.29 10.75 -0.69
CA ILE A 122 -2.57 10.10 -0.44
C ILE A 122 -2.50 8.68 -0.99
N HIS A 123 -2.77 7.69 -0.14
CA HIS A 123 -2.86 6.29 -0.53
C HIS A 123 -4.31 5.80 -0.41
N SER A 124 -4.74 5.02 -1.40
CA SER A 124 -5.97 4.22 -1.35
C SER A 124 -5.61 2.76 -1.15
N PHE A 125 -6.26 2.09 -0.20
CA PHE A 125 -6.12 0.66 0.03
C PHE A 125 -7.50 0.00 -0.06
N GLU A 126 -7.66 -0.88 -1.03
CA GLU A 126 -8.77 -1.83 -1.11
C GLU A 126 -8.26 -3.19 -0.61
N LEU A 127 -9.04 -3.91 0.19
CA LEU A 127 -8.60 -5.13 0.85
C LEU A 127 -9.62 -6.26 0.75
N GLU A 128 -9.14 -7.50 0.79
CA GLU A 128 -9.92 -8.71 0.95
C GLU A 128 -9.39 -9.52 2.15
N ASN A 129 -10.18 -9.60 3.22
CA ASN A 129 -9.90 -10.44 4.39
C ASN A 129 -8.48 -10.26 4.98
N GLY A 130 -8.04 -9.02 5.16
CA GLY A 130 -6.73 -8.67 5.71
C GLY A 130 -5.59 -8.65 4.69
N ARG A 131 -5.87 -8.80 3.40
CA ARG A 131 -4.89 -8.69 2.30
C ARG A 131 -5.25 -7.51 1.40
N ILE A 132 -4.26 -6.83 0.85
CA ILE A 132 -4.42 -5.75 -0.13
C ILE A 132 -4.65 -6.32 -1.54
#